data_AF-A7HXS7-F1
#
_entry.id   AF-A7HXS7-F1
#
_cell.length_a   1.000
_cell.length_b   1.000
_cell.length_c   1.000
_cell.angle_alpha   90.00
_cell.angle_beta   90.00
_cell.angle_gamma   90.00
#
_symmetry.space_group_name_H-M   'P 1'
#
loop_
_entity.id
_entity.type
_entity.pdbx_description
1 polymer ?
#
loop_
_entity_poly.entity_id
_entity_poly.type
_entity_poly.pdbx_seq_one_letter_code
_entity_poly.pdbx_strand_id
1 'polypeptide(L)'
;MGGRGVKYLVQVCMAFGLGLMLVAFSVPQEAQAQGVPECIDTNKAGQSNPQATAAWWGRRSAEEKKYISELPCEERYIPMVCVFLYEPDLRGCTNKGVAEYRADKACTEKGHALLSEAHAACKEDFKKTFSPPFPSAS
;
A
#
# COMPACT_ATOMS: atom_id res chain seq x y z
N MET A 1 24.03 -59.16 17.87
CA MET A 1 22.76 -58.55 17.40
C MET A 1 22.91 -57.04 17.41
N GLY A 2 23.11 -56.38 16.26
CA GLY A 2 23.37 -54.92 16.27
C GLY A 2 23.39 -54.19 14.92
N GLY A 3 23.27 -54.90 13.79
CA GLY A 3 23.37 -54.26 12.46
C GLY A 3 22.05 -53.84 11.81
N ARG A 4 20.89 -54.29 12.33
CA ARG A 4 19.58 -54.00 11.72
C ARG A 4 18.99 -52.66 12.18
N GLY A 5 19.14 -52.28 13.45
CA GLY A 5 18.57 -51.03 13.99
C GLY A 5 19.16 -49.76 13.37
N VAL A 6 20.48 -49.73 13.12
CA VAL A 6 21.17 -48.58 12.49
C VAL A 6 20.67 -48.34 11.06
N LYS A 7 20.38 -49.41 10.30
CA LYS A 7 19.91 -49.29 8.91
C LYS A 7 18.52 -48.66 8.83
N TYR A 8 17.62 -49.06 9.74
CA TYR A 8 16.29 -48.45 9.81
C TYR A 8 16.34 -46.98 10.25
N LEU A 9 17.20 -46.64 11.21
CA LEU A 9 17.36 -45.27 11.67
C LEU A 9 17.85 -44.33 10.55
N VAL A 10 18.82 -44.78 9.75
CA VAL A 10 19.34 -44.01 8.60
C VAL A 10 18.29 -43.85 7.51
N GLN A 11 17.50 -44.89 7.22
CA GLN A 11 16.41 -44.80 6.23
C GLN A 11 15.31 -43.83 6.65
N VAL A 12 14.94 -43.82 7.94
CA VAL A 12 13.94 -42.86 8.46
C VAL A 12 14.47 -41.43 8.39
N CYS A 13 15.74 -41.19 8.74
CA CYS A 13 16.35 -39.86 8.64
C CYS A 13 16.42 -39.34 7.20
N MET A 14 16.75 -40.20 6.23
CA MET A 14 16.75 -39.80 4.81
C MET A 14 15.34 -39.51 4.30
N ALA A 15 14.35 -40.33 4.66
CA ALA A 15 12.96 -40.11 4.24
C ALA A 15 12.39 -38.80 4.83
N PHE A 16 12.69 -38.50 6.09
CA PHE A 16 12.30 -37.24 6.71
C PHE A 16 13.01 -36.02 6.09
N GLY A 17 14.30 -36.15 5.77
CA GLY A 17 15.07 -35.09 5.11
C GLY A 17 14.55 -34.77 3.70
N LEU A 18 14.20 -35.80 2.91
CA LEU A 18 13.59 -35.64 1.60
C LEU A 18 12.17 -35.07 1.67
N GLY A 19 11.39 -35.47 2.67
CA GLY A 19 10.07 -34.90 2.94
C GLY A 19 10.14 -33.40 3.25
N LEU A 20 11.09 -32.98 4.10
CA LEU A 20 11.30 -31.57 4.44
C LEU A 20 11.74 -30.72 3.24
N MET A 21 12.59 -31.27 2.36
CA MET A 21 13.00 -30.57 1.14
C MET A 21 11.82 -30.36 0.18
N LEU A 22 10.93 -31.34 0.03
CA LEU A 22 9.75 -31.21 -0.84
C LEU A 22 8.75 -30.17 -0.33
N VAL A 23 8.59 -30.03 0.99
CA VAL A 23 7.72 -28.99 1.59
C VAL A 23 8.27 -27.59 1.32
N ALA A 24 9.60 -27.41 1.27
CA ALA A 24 10.23 -26.12 0.99
C ALA A 24 9.99 -25.61 -0.44
N PHE A 25 9.79 -26.50 -1.43
CA PHE A 25 9.49 -26.10 -2.82
C PHE A 25 8.00 -25.86 -3.09
N SER A 26 7.12 -26.25 -2.16
CA SER A 26 5.68 -26.00 -2.21
C SER A 26 5.23 -24.77 -1.42
N VAL A 27 6.17 -24.03 -0.83
CA VAL A 27 5.84 -22.73 -0.20
C VAL A 27 5.56 -21.74 -1.33
N PRO A 28 4.34 -21.18 -1.44
CA PRO A 28 4.08 -20.12 -2.39
C PRO A 28 5.07 -19.00 -2.10
N GLN A 29 5.83 -18.62 -3.12
CA GLN A 29 6.80 -17.53 -3.11
C GLN A 29 6.17 -16.35 -2.38
N GLU A 30 6.74 -16.00 -1.21
CA GLU A 30 6.29 -14.84 -0.45
C GLU A 30 6.19 -13.66 -1.42
N ALA A 31 4.97 -13.13 -1.58
CA ALA A 31 4.74 -11.91 -2.34
C ALA A 31 5.80 -10.92 -1.87
N GLN A 32 6.71 -10.52 -2.76
CA GLN A 32 7.85 -9.69 -2.41
C GLN A 32 7.36 -8.57 -1.51
N ALA A 33 7.91 -8.51 -0.29
CA ALA A 33 7.54 -7.49 0.67
C ALA A 33 7.78 -6.13 0.00
N GLN A 34 6.72 -5.52 -0.53
CA GLN A 34 6.80 -4.19 -1.13
C GLN A 34 7.41 -3.28 -0.06
N GLY A 35 8.54 -2.65 -0.37
CA GLY A 35 9.22 -1.74 0.56
C GLY A 35 8.30 -0.59 0.96
N VAL A 36 8.58 0.04 2.10
CA VAL A 36 7.91 1.29 2.48
C VAL A 36 8.22 2.32 1.37
N PRO A 37 7.21 2.94 0.74
CA PRO A 37 7.44 3.92 -0.30
C PRO A 37 8.04 5.19 0.31
N GLU A 38 8.80 5.94 -0.50
CA GLU A 38 9.42 7.20 -0.06
C GLU A 38 8.36 8.21 0.45
N CYS A 39 8.78 9.22 1.23
CA CYS A 39 7.91 10.29 1.74
C CYS A 39 6.75 9.87 2.67
N ILE A 40 6.67 8.61 3.14
CA ILE A 40 5.70 8.20 4.17
C ILE A 40 6.09 8.79 5.54
N ASP A 41 7.39 8.77 5.84
CA ASP A 41 7.93 9.33 7.08
C ASP A 41 8.14 10.85 6.96
N THR A 42 8.02 11.53 8.11
CA THR A 42 8.41 12.93 8.23
C THR A 42 9.92 13.08 8.16
N ASN A 43 10.40 14.04 7.37
CA ASN A 43 11.82 14.40 7.28
C ASN A 43 12.29 15.25 8.47
N LYS A 44 11.43 15.52 9.46
CA LYS A 44 11.80 16.32 10.64
C LYS A 44 12.65 15.50 11.60
N ALA A 45 13.87 15.97 11.85
CA ALA A 45 14.78 15.39 12.83
C ALA A 45 14.08 15.25 14.20
N GLY A 46 14.08 14.03 14.76
CA GLY A 46 13.43 13.70 16.03
C GLY A 46 11.95 13.32 15.97
N GLN A 47 11.30 13.38 14.80
CA GLN A 47 9.91 12.95 14.60
C GLN A 47 9.76 11.76 13.63
N SER A 48 10.84 11.41 12.92
CA SER A 48 10.87 10.19 12.09
C SER A 48 10.92 8.95 12.99
N ASN A 49 10.05 7.97 12.74
CA ASN A 49 10.08 6.66 13.41
C ASN A 49 9.99 5.54 12.35
N PRO A 50 11.11 5.25 11.66
CA PRO A 50 11.13 4.29 10.55
C PRO A 50 10.66 2.89 10.95
N GLN A 51 10.93 2.47 12.19
CA GLN A 51 10.49 1.17 12.69
C GLN A 51 8.96 1.10 12.84
N ALA A 52 8.35 2.14 13.40
CA ALA A 52 6.88 2.22 13.50
C ALA A 52 6.24 2.27 12.11
N THR A 53 6.84 3.02 11.18
CA THR A 53 6.38 3.13 9.80
C THR A 53 6.48 1.80 9.06
N ALA A 54 7.60 1.09 9.19
CA ALA A 54 7.77 -0.25 8.62
C ALA A 54 6.76 -1.25 9.21
N ALA A 55 6.52 -1.22 10.52
CA ALA A 55 5.52 -2.07 11.17
C ALA A 55 4.09 -1.74 10.73
N TRP A 56 3.77 -0.46 10.58
CA TRP A 56 2.47 -0.01 10.06
C TRP A 56 2.28 -0.44 8.61
N TRP A 57 3.29 -0.26 7.76
CA TRP A 57 3.27 -0.65 6.36
C TRP A 57 3.17 -2.16 6.18
N GLY A 58 3.88 -2.94 7.00
CA GLY A 58 3.84 -4.40 6.97
C GLY A 58 2.45 -4.98 7.16
N ARG A 59 1.58 -4.28 7.91
CA ARG A 59 0.19 -4.67 8.18
C ARG A 59 -0.79 -4.30 7.05
N ARG A 60 -0.34 -3.61 6.00
CA ARG A 60 -1.21 -3.16 4.91
C ARG A 60 -1.49 -4.27 3.91
N SER A 61 -2.73 -4.33 3.41
CA SER A 61 -3.13 -5.23 2.33
C SER A 61 -2.44 -4.85 1.02
N ALA A 62 -2.42 -5.75 0.04
CA ALA A 62 -1.86 -5.44 -1.29
C ALA A 62 -2.59 -4.28 -1.97
N GLU A 63 -3.91 -4.18 -1.77
CA GLU A 63 -4.72 -3.08 -2.30
C GLU A 63 -4.38 -1.74 -1.62
N GLU A 64 -4.26 -1.72 -0.30
CA GLU A 64 -3.86 -0.52 0.44
C GLU A 64 -2.47 -0.05 -0.01
N LYS A 65 -1.51 -0.98 -0.11
CA LYS A 65 -0.15 -0.66 -0.56
C LYS A 65 -0.12 -0.13 -1.99
N LYS A 66 -0.95 -0.68 -2.88
CA LYS A 66 -1.11 -0.20 -4.25
C LYS A 66 -1.51 1.28 -4.27
N TYR A 67 -2.64 1.64 -3.67
CA TYR A 67 -3.15 3.01 -3.75
C TYR A 67 -2.23 4.03 -3.08
N ILE A 68 -1.51 3.63 -2.03
CA ILE A 68 -0.53 4.50 -1.38
C ILE A 68 0.71 4.70 -2.26
N SER A 69 1.28 3.63 -2.82
CA SER A 69 2.56 3.69 -3.54
C SER A 69 2.46 4.31 -4.93
N GLU A 70 1.35 4.12 -5.63
CA GLU A 70 1.13 4.61 -7.00
C GLU A 70 0.85 6.12 -7.07
N LEU A 71 0.51 6.78 -5.95
CA LEU A 71 0.33 8.23 -5.88
C LEU A 71 1.66 8.98 -5.66
N PRO A 72 1.78 10.23 -6.15
CA PRO A 72 2.90 11.11 -5.82
C PRO A 72 2.92 11.44 -4.33
N CYS A 73 4.10 11.80 -3.79
CA CYS A 73 4.33 11.98 -2.36
C CYS A 73 3.31 12.91 -1.68
N GLU A 74 2.95 14.00 -2.35
CA GLU A 74 2.02 15.02 -1.87
C GLU A 74 0.59 14.50 -1.73
N GLU A 75 0.24 13.40 -2.40
CA GLU A 75 -1.09 12.81 -2.43
C GLU A 75 -1.18 11.50 -1.62
N ARG A 76 -0.05 10.90 -1.21
CA ARG A 76 -0.03 9.61 -0.49
C ARG A 76 -0.80 9.64 0.84
N TYR A 77 -0.95 10.81 1.45
CA TYR A 77 -1.76 10.94 2.67
C TYR A 77 -3.25 10.64 2.44
N ILE A 78 -3.75 10.83 1.22
CA ILE A 78 -5.17 10.64 0.87
C ILE A 78 -5.60 9.18 1.11
N PRO A 79 -4.98 8.17 0.49
CA PRO A 79 -5.32 6.77 0.76
C PRO A 79 -5.00 6.38 2.21
N MET A 80 -3.97 6.97 2.85
CA MET A 80 -3.69 6.71 4.27
C MET A 80 -4.84 7.16 5.19
N VAL A 81 -5.46 8.30 4.91
CA VAL A 81 -6.64 8.78 5.63
C VAL A 81 -7.84 7.86 5.36
N CYS A 82 -8.07 7.46 4.11
CA CYS A 82 -9.15 6.51 3.79
C CYS A 82 -8.99 5.17 4.54
N VAL A 83 -7.77 4.64 4.64
CA VAL A 83 -7.47 3.44 5.43
C VAL A 83 -7.73 3.69 6.93
N PHE A 84 -7.30 4.83 7.46
CA PHE A 84 -7.52 5.18 8.87
C PHE A 84 -9.01 5.29 9.22
N LEU A 85 -9.81 5.78 8.29
CA LEU A 85 -11.26 5.90 8.43
C LEU A 85 -12.02 4.58 8.16
N TYR A 86 -11.31 3.49 7.85
CA TYR A 86 -11.90 2.18 7.52
C TYR A 86 -12.90 2.26 6.36
N GLU A 87 -12.59 3.06 5.34
CA GLU A 87 -13.45 3.22 4.16
C GLU A 87 -13.61 1.89 3.41
N PRO A 88 -14.85 1.41 3.21
CA PRO A 88 -15.09 0.12 2.55
C PRO A 88 -14.81 0.16 1.04
N ASP A 89 -14.98 1.33 0.41
CA ASP A 89 -14.57 1.58 -0.97
C ASP A 89 -13.30 2.44 -0.98
N LEU A 90 -12.17 1.80 -0.73
CA LEU A 90 -10.88 2.47 -0.63
C LEU A 90 -10.51 3.18 -1.95
N ARG A 91 -10.83 2.57 -3.09
CA ARG A 91 -10.61 3.15 -4.42
C ARG A 91 -11.45 4.41 -4.62
N GLY A 92 -12.74 4.35 -4.32
CA GLY A 92 -13.66 5.48 -4.43
C GLY A 92 -13.27 6.63 -3.52
N CYS A 93 -12.95 6.34 -2.25
CA CYS A 93 -12.44 7.34 -1.31
C CYS A 93 -11.16 8.01 -1.84
N THR A 94 -10.20 7.21 -2.32
CA THR A 94 -8.92 7.72 -2.83
C THR A 94 -9.12 8.60 -4.06
N ASN A 95 -9.88 8.14 -5.05
CA ASN A 95 -10.16 8.91 -6.27
C ASN A 95 -10.87 10.22 -5.97
N LYS A 96 -11.85 10.21 -5.07
CA LYS A 96 -12.56 11.41 -4.62
C LYS A 96 -11.60 12.38 -3.94
N GLY A 97 -10.78 11.90 -3.01
CA GLY A 97 -9.80 12.73 -2.31
C GLY A 97 -8.78 13.36 -3.25
N VAL A 98 -8.27 12.60 -4.23
CA VAL A 98 -7.34 13.11 -5.25
C VAL A 98 -8.03 14.15 -6.15
N ALA A 99 -9.28 13.92 -6.53
CA ALA A 99 -10.05 14.90 -7.30
C ALA A 99 -10.18 16.23 -6.55
N GLU A 100 -10.55 16.17 -5.27
CA GLU A 100 -10.68 17.36 -4.41
C GLU A 100 -9.34 18.08 -4.23
N TYR A 101 -8.27 17.34 -3.90
CA TYR A 101 -6.93 17.91 -3.71
C TYR A 101 -6.43 18.64 -4.96
N ARG A 102 -6.50 17.97 -6.12
CA ARG A 102 -6.02 18.56 -7.38
C ARG A 102 -6.90 19.72 -7.84
N ALA A 103 -8.21 19.64 -7.62
CA ALA A 103 -9.12 20.74 -7.92
C ALA A 103 -8.80 21.97 -7.06
N ASP A 104 -8.60 21.80 -5.75
CA ASP A 104 -8.23 22.88 -4.83
C ASP A 104 -6.92 23.55 -5.27
N LYS A 105 -5.90 22.75 -5.59
CA LYS A 105 -4.61 23.24 -6.08
C LYS A 105 -4.77 24.04 -7.38
N ALA A 106 -5.42 23.47 -8.39
CA ALA A 106 -5.60 24.11 -9.69
C ALA A 106 -6.43 25.41 -9.60
N CYS A 107 -7.45 25.44 -8.74
CA CYS A 107 -8.30 26.62 -8.57
C CYS A 107 -7.65 27.71 -7.72
N THR A 108 -6.83 27.33 -6.73
CA THR A 108 -5.99 28.27 -5.98
C THR A 108 -4.93 28.90 -6.87
N GLU A 109 -4.31 28.12 -7.76
CA GLU A 109 -3.31 28.63 -8.74
C GLU A 109 -3.91 29.65 -9.73
N LYS A 110 -5.21 29.56 -10.01
CA LYS A 110 -5.96 30.58 -10.78
C LYS A 110 -6.26 31.85 -9.98
N GLY A 111 -5.87 31.92 -8.71
CA GLY A 111 -6.09 33.08 -7.83
C GLY A 111 -7.47 33.12 -7.19
N HIS A 112 -8.28 32.06 -7.27
CA HIS A 112 -9.56 32.00 -6.56
C HIS A 112 -9.32 31.71 -5.08
N ALA A 113 -9.88 32.53 -4.18
CA ALA A 113 -9.77 32.30 -2.75
C ALA A 113 -10.51 31.01 -2.35
N LEU A 114 -9.89 30.18 -1.50
CA LEU A 114 -10.38 28.82 -1.13
C LEU A 114 -11.87 28.74 -0.76
N LEU A 115 -12.39 29.74 -0.03
CA LEU A 115 -13.77 29.79 0.45
C LEU A 115 -14.70 30.65 -0.42
N SER A 116 -14.27 31.02 -1.63
CA SER A 116 -15.07 31.83 -2.56
C SER A 116 -15.98 30.97 -3.45
N GLU A 117 -17.08 31.56 -3.90
CA GLU A 117 -17.95 30.94 -4.91
C GLU A 117 -17.20 30.64 -6.21
N ALA A 118 -16.28 31.51 -6.62
CA ALA A 118 -15.43 31.31 -7.80
C ALA A 118 -14.55 30.06 -7.67
N HIS A 119 -14.02 29.80 -6.48
CA HIS A 119 -13.24 28.59 -6.21
C HIS A 119 -14.13 27.34 -6.28
N ALA A 120 -15.31 27.36 -5.65
CA ALA A 120 -16.27 26.25 -5.72
C ALA A 120 -16.70 25.94 -7.17
N ALA A 121 -17.04 26.96 -7.96
CA ALA A 121 -17.39 26.78 -9.37
C ALA A 121 -16.23 26.20 -10.19
N CYS A 122 -15.02 26.70 -9.98
CA CYS A 122 -13.82 26.16 -10.62
C CYS A 122 -13.58 24.68 -10.29
N LYS A 123 -13.82 24.25 -9.05
CA LYS A 123 -13.68 22.84 -8.65
C LYS A 123 -14.67 21.95 -9.39
N GLU A 124 -15.93 22.36 -9.48
CA GLU A 124 -16.95 21.61 -10.20
C GLU A 124 -16.63 21.50 -11.69
N ASP A 125 -16.07 22.55 -12.29
CA ASP A 125 -15.59 22.49 -13.68
C ASP A 125 -14.38 21.58 -13.85
N PHE A 126 -13.42 21.62 -12.93
CA PHE A 126 -12.27 20.72 -12.94
C PHE A 126 -12.70 19.26 -12.91
N LYS A 127 -13.63 18.90 -12.00
CA LYS A 127 -14.12 17.53 -11.82
C LYS A 127 -14.73 16.92 -13.08
N LYS A 128 -15.33 17.73 -13.97
CA LYS A 128 -15.90 17.24 -15.25
C LYS A 128 -14.86 16.66 -16.21
N THR A 129 -13.62 17.12 -16.08
CA THR A 129 -12.49 16.70 -16.95
C THR A 129 -11.47 15.85 -16.19
N PHE A 130 -11.70 15.63 -14.89
CA PHE A 130 -10.81 14.87 -14.05
C PHE A 130 -10.79 13.39 -14.46
N SER A 131 -9.58 12.89 -14.70
CA SER A 131 -9.34 11.46 -14.92
C SER A 131 -8.85 10.84 -13.60
N PRO A 132 -9.59 9.88 -13.02
CA PRO A 132 -9.21 9.27 -11.75
C PRO A 132 -7.90 8.47 -11.91
N PRO A 133 -7.00 8.51 -10.93
CA PRO A 133 -5.75 7.75 -10.96
C PRO A 133 -6.00 6.24 -10.92
N PHE A 134 -7.09 5.80 -10.29
CA PHE A 134 -7.45 4.39 -10.15
C PHE A 134 -8.78 4.09 -10.85
N PRO A 135 -8.80 3.86 -12.17
CA PRO A 135 -10.02 3.53 -12.89
C PRO A 135 -10.59 2.18 -12.42
N SER A 136 -11.90 2.00 -12.63
CA SER A 136 -12.50 0.68 -12.44
C SER A 136 -11.95 -0.27 -13.50
N ALA A 137 -11.45 -1.44 -13.09
CA ALA A 137 -11.09 -2.48 -14.04
C ALA A 137 -12.32 -2.75 -14.93
N SER A 138 -12.13 -2.57 -16.24
CA SER A 138 -13.15 -2.84 -17.26
C SER A 138 -13.25 -4.34 -17.52
#